data_AF-A0A1M3KQN7-F1
#
_entry.id   AF-A0A1M3KQN7-F1
#
_cell.length_a   1.000
_cell.length_b   1.000
_cell.length_c   1.000
_cell.angle_alpha   90.00
_cell.angle_beta   90.00
_cell.angle_gamma   90.00
#
_symmetry.space_group_name_H-M   'P 1'
#
loop_
_entity.id
_entity.type
_entity.pdbx_description
1 polymer ?
#
loop_
_entity_poly.entity_id
_entity_poly.type
_entity_poly.pdbx_seq_one_letter_code
_entity_poly.pdbx_strand_id
1 'polypeptide(L)' 'MYELTRQQAEDEALRRWYDLHESQRETYEQAESFASHLEVELDFYTVTSKHRLISAWLIRELTSARRLEREAMQAVAA' A
#
# COMPACT_ATOMS: atom_id res chain seq x y z
N MET A 1 -13.30 -7.75 19.51
CA MET A 1 -12.51 -7.47 18.29
C MET A 1 -12.34 -5.97 18.26
N TYR A 2 -11.11 -5.45 18.37
CA TYR A 2 -10.90 -4.01 18.39
C TYR A 2 -10.89 -3.51 16.95
N GLU A 3 -11.83 -2.65 16.62
CA GLU A 3 -11.91 -2.01 15.32
C GLU A 3 -10.81 -0.95 15.20
N LEU A 4 -10.00 -1.04 14.14
CA LEU A 4 -8.98 -0.06 13.84
C LEU A 4 -9.64 1.24 13.37
N THR A 5 -9.03 2.38 13.68
CA THR A 5 -9.32 3.61 12.95
C THR A 5 -8.82 3.50 11.50
N ARG A 6 -9.38 4.30 10.59
CA ARG A 6 -8.92 4.35 9.20
C ARG A 6 -7.42 4.61 9.09
N GLN A 7 -6.87 5.52 9.91
CA GLN A 7 -5.43 5.82 9.91
C GLN A 7 -4.61 4.60 10.35
N GLN A 8 -5.02 3.92 11.43
CA GLN A 8 -4.34 2.71 11.89
C GLN A 8 -4.41 1.57 10.88
N ALA A 9 -5.52 1.44 10.16
CA ALA A 9 -5.66 0.46 9.08
C ALA A 9 -4.74 0.79 7.89
N GLU A 10 -4.59 2.07 7.55
CA GLU A 10 -3.65 2.53 6.51
C GLU A 10 -2.20 2.25 6.92
N ASP A 11 -1.81 2.62 8.15
CA ASP A 11 -0.47 2.37 8.67
C ASP A 11 -0.14 0.87 8.70
N GLU A 12 -1.07 0.03 9.15
CA GLU A 12 -0.91 -1.41 9.19
C GLU A 12 -0.86 -2.04 7.78
N ALA A 13 -1.67 -1.56 6.84
CA ALA A 13 -1.63 -2.01 5.45
C ALA A 13 -0.27 -1.73 4.81
N LEU A 14 0.27 -0.52 5.01
CA LEU A 14 1.58 -0.12 4.50
C LEU A 14 2.71 -0.90 5.18
N ARG A 15 2.62 -1.12 6.50
CA ARG A 15 3.59 -1.95 7.23
C ARG A 15 3.67 -3.36 6.64
N ARG A 16 2.52 -4.02 6.45
CA ARG A 16 2.46 -5.37 5.85
C ARG A 16 2.91 -5.38 4.39
N TRP A 17 2.66 -4.31 3.65
CA TRP A 17 3.14 -4.15 2.28
C TRP A 17 4.67 -4.12 2.20
N TYR A 18 5.33 -3.40 3.12
CA TYR A 18 6.79 -3.38 3.19
C TYR A 18 7.41 -4.67 3.75
N ASP A 19 6.65 -5.46 4.50
CA ASP A 19 7.08 -6.80 4.93
C ASP A 19 7.15 -7.80 3.76
N LEU A 20 6.51 -7.51 2.62
CA LEU A 20 6.63 -8.32 1.42
C LEU A 20 8.01 -8.17 0.76
N HIS A 21 8.45 -9.23 0.09
CA HIS A 21 9.65 -9.16 -0.74
C HIS A 21 9.47 -8.11 -1.86
N GLU A 22 10.55 -7.40 -2.23
CA GLU A 22 10.48 -6.28 -3.19
C GLU A 22 9.82 -6.68 -4.51
N SER A 23 10.14 -7.86 -5.03
CA SER A 23 9.58 -8.41 -6.27
C SER A 23 8.06 -8.67 -6.22
N GLN A 24 7.47 -8.67 -5.03
CA GLN A 24 6.03 -8.84 -4.81
C GLN A 24 5.31 -7.51 -4.63
N ARG A 25 6.04 -6.39 -4.63
CA ARG A 25 5.51 -5.03 -4.41
C ARG A 25 5.89 -4.06 -5.52
N GLU A 26 5.99 -4.55 -6.75
CA GLU A 26 6.44 -3.78 -7.91
C GLU A 26 5.30 -3.28 -8.79
N THR A 27 4.16 -3.98 -8.85
CA THR A 27 3.10 -3.70 -9.83
C THR A 27 1.78 -3.28 -9.20
N TYR A 28 0.94 -2.58 -9.96
CA TYR A 28 -0.41 -2.21 -9.51
C TYR A 28 -1.30 -3.45 -9.32
N GLU A 29 -1.11 -4.49 -10.15
CA GLU A 29 -1.83 -5.77 -9.99
C GLU A 29 -1.46 -6.47 -8.67
N GLN A 30 -0.17 -6.45 -8.29
CA GLN A 30 0.27 -6.97 -7.00
C GLN A 30 -0.33 -6.19 -5.83
N ALA A 31 -0.41 -4.86 -5.94
CA ALA A 31 -1.06 -4.01 -4.93
C ALA A 31 -2.55 -4.34 -4.81
N GLU A 32 -3.29 -4.50 -5.92
CA GLU A 32 -4.70 -4.86 -5.91
C GLU A 32 -4.95 -6.28 -5.36
N SER A 33 -4.08 -7.23 -5.73
CA SER A 33 -4.12 -8.60 -5.21
C SER A 33 -3.88 -8.61 -3.70
N PHE A 34 -2.88 -7.87 -3.20
CA PHE A 34 -2.61 -7.80 -1.77
C PHE A 34 -3.74 -7.09 -1.00
N ALA A 35 -4.31 -6.03 -1.57
CA ALA A 35 -5.47 -5.35 -1.00
C ALA A 35 -6.68 -6.27 -0.81
N SER A 36 -6.88 -7.26 -1.69
CA SER A 36 -7.96 -8.25 -1.55
C SER A 36 -7.80 -9.13 -0.30
N HIS A 37 -6.57 -9.42 0.11
CA HIS A 37 -6.28 -10.17 1.34
C HIS A 37 -6.52 -9.28 2.57
N LEU A 38 -6.01 -8.04 2.53
CA LEU A 38 -6.13 -7.09 3.62
C LEU A 38 -7.58 -6.64 3.89
N GLU A 39 -8.45 -6.60 2.88
CA GLU A 39 -9.87 -6.24 3.08
C GLU A 39 -10.59 -7.16 4.07
N VAL A 40 -10.20 -8.44 4.08
CA VAL A 40 -10.75 -9.47 4.96
C VAL A 40 -10.11 -9.41 6.34
N GLU A 41 -8.82 -9.12 6.42
CA GLU A 41 -8.04 -9.14 7.66
C GLU A 41 -8.11 -7.85 8.48
N LEU A 42 -8.23 -6.69 7.81
CA LEU A 42 -8.28 -5.39 8.46
C LEU A 42 -9.72 -5.02 8.79
N ASP A 43 -10.01 -4.97 10.08
CA ASP A 43 -11.31 -4.58 10.60
C ASP A 43 -11.35 -3.07 10.92
N PHE A 44 -12.00 -2.30 10.05
CA PHE A 44 -12.23 -0.87 10.21
C PHE A 44 -13.45 -0.42 9.41
N TYR A 45 -14.17 0.58 9.92
CA TYR A 45 -15.28 1.21 9.22
C TYR A 45 -14.81 2.09 8.05
N THR A 46 -15.52 1.99 6.93
CA THR A 46 -15.48 2.96 5.85
C THR A 46 -16.81 2.99 5.10
N VAL A 47 -17.17 4.15 4.55
CA VAL A 47 -18.35 4.34 3.70
C VAL A 47 -18.10 3.87 2.25
N THR A 48 -16.84 3.65 1.87
CA THR A 48 -16.45 3.17 0.54
C THR A 48 -16.07 1.70 0.57
N SER A 49 -15.85 1.09 -0.60
CA SER A 49 -15.24 -0.24 -0.67
C SER A 49 -13.88 -0.25 0.05
N LYS A 50 -13.69 -1.21 0.97
CA LYS A 50 -12.43 -1.42 1.68
C LYS A 50 -11.33 -1.80 0.70
N HIS A 51 -11.60 -2.76 -0.21
CA HIS A 51 -10.66 -3.11 -1.29
C HIS A 51 -10.14 -1.90 -2.05
N ARG A 52 -11.05 -1.06 -2.58
CA ARG A 52 -10.65 0.13 -3.35
C ARG A 52 -9.81 1.11 -2.54
N LEU A 53 -10.17 1.29 -1.26
CA LEU A 53 -9.45 2.21 -0.38
C LEU A 53 -8.03 1.70 -0.08
N ILE A 54 -7.89 0.41 0.24
CA ILE A 54 -6.59 -0.21 0.50
C ILE A 54 -5.73 -0.21 -0.78
N SER A 55 -6.29 -0.58 -1.93
CA SER A 55 -5.59 -0.52 -3.23
C SER A 55 -5.06 0.89 -3.51
N ALA A 56 -5.86 1.93 -3.24
CA ALA A 56 -5.43 3.32 -3.44
C ALA A 56 -4.24 3.70 -2.54
N TRP A 57 -4.21 3.24 -1.29
CA TRP A 57 -3.07 3.46 -0.39
C TRP A 57 -1.79 2.81 -0.93
N LEU A 58 -1.87 1.54 -1.34
CA LEU A 58 -0.72 0.78 -1.85
C LEU A 58 -0.19 1.33 -3.18
N ILE A 59 -1.08 1.73 -4.09
CA ILE A 59 -0.70 2.35 -5.37
C ILE A 59 -0.03 3.71 -5.16
N ARG A 60 -0.54 4.52 -4.22
CA ARG A 60 0.08 5.79 -3.84
C ARG A 60 1.49 5.57 -3.31
N GLU A 61 1.69 4.55 -2.49
CA GLU A 61 2.99 4.19 -1.95
C GLU A 61 3.96 3.77 -3.05
N LEU A 62 3.56 2.84 -3.91
CA LEU A 62 4.37 2.38 -5.04
C LEU A 62 4.78 3.53 -5.98
N THR A 63 3.86 4.46 -6.23
CA THR A 63 4.14 5.63 -7.06
C THR A 63 5.15 6.58 -6.39
N SER A 64 5.04 6.74 -5.07
CA SER A 64 5.96 7.57 -4.28
C SER A 64 7.38 6.99 -4.26
N ALA A 65 7.50 5.68 -4.03
CA ALA A 65 8.78 4.96 -4.08
C ALA A 65 9.45 5.09 -5.46
N ARG A 66 8.70 4.81 -6.53
CA ARG A 66 9.20 4.96 -7.92
C ARG A 66 9.64 6.37 -8.26
N ARG A 67 8.98 7.40 -7.70
CA ARG A 67 9.38 8.80 -7.90
C ARG A 67 10.72 9.08 -7.22
N LEU A 68 10.88 8.66 -5.97
CA LEU A 68 12.12 8.85 -5.20
C LEU A 68 13.31 8.14 -5.87
N GLU A 69 13.11 6.93 -6.40
CA GLU A 69 14.14 6.21 -7.15
C GLU A 69 14.61 6.97 -8.39
N ARG A 70 13.67 7.56 -9.15
CA ARG A 70 14.00 8.37 -10.34
C ARG A 70 14.77 9.63 -9.95
N GLU A 71 14.34 10.32 -8.90
CA GLU A 71 15.02 11.52 -8.39
C GLU A 71 16.45 11.20 -7.93
N ALA A 72 16.63 10.08 -7.20
CA ALA A 72 17.94 9.61 -6.77
C ALA A 72 18.85 9.26 -7.97
N MET A 73 18.31 8.56 -8.98
CA MET A 73 19.06 8.19 -10.18
C MET A 73 19.51 9.42 -10.98
N GLN A 74 18.66 10.47 -11.06
CA GLN A 74 19.02 11.74 -11.70
C GLN A 74 20.09 12.50 -10.94
N ALA A 75 20.03 12.51 -9.59
CA ALA A 75 21.01 13.19 -8.76
C ALA A 75 22.42 12.57 -8.85
N VAL A 76 22.51 11.25 -9.08
CA VAL A 76 23.80 10.55 -9.25
C VAL A 76 24.38 10.74 -10.66
N ALA A 77 23.55 11.03 -11.66
CA ALA A 77 23.96 11.22 -13.05
C ALA A 77 24.37 12.66 -13.40
N ALA A 78 24.15 13.62 -12.50
CA ALA A 78 24.47 15.04 -12.65
C ALA A 78 25.82 15.39 -12.00
#